data_AF-J1JEZ4-F1
#
_entry.id   AF-J1JEZ4-F1
#
_cell.length_a   1.000
_cell.length_b   1.000
_cell.length_c   1.000
_cell.angle_alpha   90.00
_cell.angle_beta   90.00
_cell.angle_gamma   90.00
#
_symmetry.space_group_name_H-M   'P 1'
#
loop_
_entity.id
_entity.type
_entity.pdbx_description
1 polymer ?
#
loop_
_entity_poly.entity_id
_entity_poly.type
_entity_poly.pdbx_seq_one_letter_code
_entity_poly.pdbx_strand_id
1 'polypeptide(L)'
;MINSLKTALAEIDVIKYHVMIVSDHEKYDVINKGHSLPKHRKSGLPYDEARQAMASHYARLGNLDKSRLTSIEKSIIDVRKNNVKVMQKLYEKMQAKAIGIDL
;
A
#
# COMPACT_ATOMS: atom_id res chain seq x y z
N MET A 1 2.24 -21.28 5.78
CA MET A 1 1.41 -20.17 6.32
C MET A 1 2.21 -19.19 7.18
N ILE A 2 3.08 -19.67 8.09
CA ILE A 2 3.91 -18.83 8.99
C ILE A 2 4.77 -17.81 8.23
N ASN A 3 5.45 -18.21 7.15
CA ASN A 3 6.29 -17.29 6.37
C ASN A 3 5.47 -16.18 5.69
N SER A 4 4.28 -16.49 5.18
CA SER A 4 3.39 -15.50 4.57
C SER A 4 2.89 -14.47 5.59
N LEU A 5 2.63 -14.91 6.82
CA LEU A 5 2.26 -14.01 7.92
C LEU A 5 3.44 -13.12 8.34
N LYS A 6 4.65 -13.67 8.47
CA LYS A 6 5.85 -12.90 8.79
C LYS A 6 6.11 -11.81 7.76
N THR A 7 6.02 -12.14 6.47
CA THR A 7 6.12 -11.16 5.37
C THR A 7 5.04 -10.10 5.47
N ALA A 8 3.78 -10.50 5.71
CA ALA A 8 2.67 -9.57 5.87
C ALA A 8 2.89 -8.58 7.03
N LEU A 9 3.47 -9.01 8.14
CA LEU A 9 3.76 -8.12 9.27
C LEU A 9 4.87 -7.12 8.92
N ALA A 10 5.94 -7.57 8.27
CA ALA A 10 7.02 -6.68 7.82
C ALA A 10 6.50 -5.63 6.82
N GLU A 11 5.64 -6.03 5.88
CA GLU A 11 4.98 -5.12 4.93
C GLU A 11 4.14 -4.05 5.65
N ILE A 12 3.44 -4.39 6.73
CA ILE A 12 2.70 -3.42 7.55
C ILE A 12 3.63 -2.41 8.21
N ASP A 13 4.78 -2.85 8.72
CA ASP A 13 5.74 -1.95 9.36
C ASP A 13 6.40 -0.99 8.34
N VAL A 14 6.66 -1.46 7.12
CA VAL A 14 7.06 -0.61 5.99
C VAL A 14 5.99 0.44 5.70
N ILE A 15 4.72 0.04 5.60
CA ILE A 15 3.62 0.99 5.37
C ILE A 15 3.58 2.07 6.46
N LYS A 16 3.68 1.69 7.74
CA LYS A 16 3.68 2.65 8.86
C LYS A 16 4.85 3.63 8.75
N TYR A 17 6.04 3.13 8.46
CA TYR A 17 7.23 3.96 8.31
C TYR A 17 7.08 4.96 7.15
N HIS A 18 6.59 4.51 6.01
CA HIS A 18 6.34 5.36 4.85
C HIS A 18 5.24 6.41 5.10
N VAL A 19 4.20 6.10 5.88
CA VAL A 19 3.20 7.09 6.32
C VAL A 19 3.85 8.23 7.12
N MET A 20 4.87 7.92 7.92
CA MET A 20 5.63 8.95 8.63
C MET A 20 6.51 9.77 7.68
N ILE A 21 7.17 9.12 6.72
CA ILE A 21 8.05 9.81 5.76
C ILE A 21 7.27 10.73 4.83
N VAL A 22 6.15 10.26 4.25
CA VAL A 22 5.35 11.05 3.29
C VAL A 22 4.76 12.31 3.91
N SER A 23 4.66 12.36 5.24
CA SER A 23 4.22 13.56 5.95
C SER A 23 5.29 14.65 6.04
N ASP A 24 6.54 14.34 5.68
CA ASP A 24 7.69 15.25 5.65
C ASP A 24 8.12 15.46 4.18
N HIS A 25 7.89 16.67 3.68
CA HIS A 25 8.14 17.02 2.27
C HIS A 25 9.60 16.78 1.86
N GLU A 26 10.56 17.18 2.68
CA GLU A 26 11.98 17.10 2.36
C GLU A 26 12.43 15.64 2.30
N LYS A 27 12.00 14.82 3.27
CA LYS A 27 12.32 13.39 3.27
C LYS A 27 11.66 12.67 2.11
N TYR A 28 10.41 13.00 1.79
CA TYR A 28 9.67 12.33 0.74
C TYR A 28 10.13 12.73 -0.67
N ASP A 29 10.69 13.93 -0.86
CA ASP A 29 11.26 14.36 -2.13
C ASP A 29 12.40 13.44 -2.61
N VAL A 30 13.21 12.91 -1.69
CA VAL A 30 14.25 11.91 -2.01
C VAL A 30 13.63 10.65 -2.63
N ILE A 31 12.53 10.16 -2.06
CA ILE A 31 11.79 9.01 -2.60
C ILE A 31 11.20 9.35 -3.97
N ASN A 32 10.62 10.54 -4.11
CA ASN A 32 10.04 10.99 -5.37
C ASN A 32 11.08 11.04 -6.50
N LYS A 33 12.25 11.62 -6.24
CA LYS A 33 13.37 11.68 -7.18
C LYS A 33 13.93 10.30 -7.51
N GLY A 34 13.97 9.39 -6.53
CA GLY A 34 14.37 8.00 -6.72
C GLY A 34 13.40 7.19 -7.61
N HIS A 35 12.14 7.62 -7.74
CA HIS A 35 11.12 6.99 -8.58
C HIS A 35 10.79 7.85 -9.82
N SER A 36 11.80 8.45 -10.44
CA SER A 36 11.62 9.36 -11.59
C SER A 36 11.19 8.66 -12.89
N LEU A 37 11.59 7.40 -13.12
CA LEU A 37 11.25 6.69 -14.35
C LEU A 37 9.75 6.28 -14.38
N PRO A 38 9.07 6.34 -15.54
CA PRO A 38 7.66 5.97 -15.67
C PRO A 38 7.32 4.57 -15.14
N LYS A 39 8.22 3.60 -15.32
CA LYS A 39 8.04 2.21 -14.82
C LYS A 39 7.99 2.09 -13.29
N HIS A 40 8.48 3.10 -12.57
CA HIS A 40 8.48 3.18 -11.11
C HIS A 40 7.38 4.10 -10.58
N ARG A 41 6.44 4.51 -11.44
CA ARG A 41 5.32 5.40 -11.07
C ARG A 41 3.99 4.77 -11.45
N LYS A 42 2.96 5.14 -10.70
CA LYS A 42 1.56 4.83 -11.02
C LYS A 42 0.73 6.08 -10.82
N SER A 43 0.02 6.49 -11.87
CA SER A 43 -0.76 7.73 -11.91
C SER A 43 0.08 8.97 -11.57
N GLY A 44 1.31 9.04 -12.09
CA GLY A 44 2.21 10.16 -11.85
C GLY A 44 2.85 10.18 -10.46
N LEU A 45 2.52 9.27 -9.54
CA LEU A 45 3.08 9.18 -8.20
C LEU A 45 4.11 8.06 -8.07
N PRO A 46 5.09 8.14 -7.15
CA PRO A 46 6.00 7.04 -6.84
C PRO A 46 5.24 5.74 -6.53
N TYR A 47 5.65 4.63 -7.15
CA TYR A 47 5.23 3.29 -6.76
C TYR A 47 6.22 2.70 -5.76
N ASP A 48 6.30 3.37 -4.62
CA ASP A 48 7.22 3.08 -3.52
C ASP A 48 6.87 1.78 -2.76
N GLU A 49 7.71 1.44 -1.79
CA GLU A 49 7.60 0.19 -1.04
C GLU A 49 6.27 0.07 -0.29
N ALA A 50 5.72 1.17 0.24
CA ALA A 50 4.39 1.17 0.84
C ALA A 50 3.30 0.80 -0.16
N ARG A 51 3.28 1.38 -1.36
CA ARG A 51 2.28 0.99 -2.38
C ARG A 51 2.46 -0.45 -2.85
N GLN A 52 3.70 -0.92 -2.94
CA GLN A 52 3.99 -2.32 -3.26
C GLN A 52 3.48 -3.27 -2.16
N ALA A 53 3.72 -2.93 -0.89
CA ALA A 53 3.23 -3.66 0.27
C ALA A 53 1.69 -3.71 0.31
N MET A 54 1.01 -2.59 0.08
CA MET A 54 -0.45 -2.54 0.01
C MET A 54 -1.00 -3.42 -1.12
N ALA A 55 -0.38 -3.38 -2.30
CA ALA A 55 -0.76 -4.24 -3.43
C ALA A 55 -0.54 -5.73 -3.11
N SER A 56 0.58 -6.07 -2.47
CA SER A 56 0.89 -7.43 -2.00
C SER A 56 -0.17 -7.92 -0.99
N HIS A 57 -0.53 -7.10 0.00
CA HIS A 57 -1.59 -7.41 0.94
C HIS A 57 -2.95 -7.64 0.27
N TYR A 58 -3.32 -6.78 -0.67
CA TYR A 58 -4.56 -6.94 -1.41
C TYR A 58 -4.59 -8.26 -2.20
N ALA A 59 -3.48 -8.59 -2.88
CA ALA A 59 -3.35 -9.85 -3.62
C ALA A 59 -3.41 -11.07 -2.68
N ARG A 60 -2.75 -11.01 -1.51
CA ARG A 60 -2.80 -12.07 -0.49
C ARG A 60 -4.23 -12.32 0.00
N LEU A 61 -5.00 -11.26 0.25
CA LEU A 61 -6.42 -11.38 0.59
C LEU A 61 -7.24 -11.97 -0.54
N GLY A 62 -7.01 -11.54 -1.78
CA GLY A 62 -7.69 -12.09 -2.96
C GLY A 62 -7.38 -13.57 -3.19
N ASN A 63 -6.16 -14.03 -2.85
CA ASN A 63 -5.82 -15.44 -2.91
C ASN A 63 -6.47 -16.23 -1.78
N LEU A 64 -6.59 -15.66 -0.58
CA LEU A 64 -7.30 -16.29 0.54
C LEU A 64 -8.79 -16.46 0.21
N ASP A 65 -9.42 -15.46 -0.42
CA ASP A 65 -10.83 -15.44 -0.82
C ASP A 65 -11.24 -16.56 -1.79
N LYS A 66 -10.27 -17.10 -2.55
CA LYS A 66 -10.47 -18.25 -3.45
C LYS A 66 -10.60 -19.58 -2.71
N SER A 67 -10.26 -19.63 -1.42
CA SER A 67 -10.34 -20.83 -0.60
C SER A 67 -11.80 -21.15 -0.24
N ARG A 68 -12.06 -22.39 0.19
CA ARG A 68 -13.38 -22.78 0.71
C ARG A 68 -13.56 -22.19 2.12
N LEU A 69 -14.08 -20.98 2.16
CA LEU A 69 -14.38 -20.23 3.38
C LEU A 69 -15.89 -20.18 3.64
N THR A 70 -16.25 -20.01 4.90
CA THR A 70 -17.62 -19.70 5.31
C THR A 70 -18.04 -18.31 4.80
N SER A 71 -19.34 -18.04 4.76
CA SER A 71 -19.87 -16.72 4.39
C SER A 71 -19.35 -15.60 5.30
N ILE A 72 -19.19 -15.88 6.60
CA ILE A 72 -18.66 -14.94 7.59
C ILE A 72 -17.20 -14.61 7.28
N GLU A 73 -16.36 -15.62 7.05
CA GLU A 73 -14.95 -15.41 6.71
C GLU A 73 -14.76 -14.63 5.41
N LYS A 74 -15.60 -14.89 4.40
CA LYS A 74 -15.59 -14.10 3.16
C LYS A 74 -15.95 -12.64 3.39
N SER A 75 -16.99 -12.37 4.18
CA SER A 75 -17.38 -11.01 4.56
C SER A 75 -16.22 -10.27 5.25
N ILE A 76 -15.50 -10.94 6.17
CA ILE A 76 -14.31 -10.38 6.82
C ILE A 76 -13.22 -10.05 5.79
N ILE A 77 -12.96 -10.93 4.82
CA ILE A 77 -11.96 -10.68 3.78
C ILE A 77 -12.35 -9.49 2.91
N ASP A 78 -13.62 -9.34 2.55
CA ASP A 78 -14.09 -8.22 1.75
C ASP A 78 -13.93 -6.89 2.47
N VAL A 79 -14.26 -6.83 3.76
CA VAL A 79 -13.98 -5.64 4.59
C VAL A 79 -12.49 -5.33 4.60
N ARG A 80 -11.62 -6.34 4.76
CA ARG A 80 -10.16 -6.13 4.74
C ARG A 80 -9.66 -5.64 3.38
N LYS A 81 -10.15 -6.18 2.27
CA LYS A 81 -9.84 -5.73 0.90
C LYS A 81 -10.25 -4.26 0.71
N ASN A 82 -11.42 -3.87 1.21
CA ASN A 82 -11.89 -2.49 1.18
C ASN A 82 -11.00 -1.57 2.02
N ASN A 83 -10.59 -1.98 3.22
CA ASN A 83 -9.67 -1.21 4.05
C ASN A 83 -8.33 -0.95 3.36
N VAL A 84 -7.76 -1.96 2.69
CA VAL A 84 -6.50 -1.79 1.92
C VAL A 84 -6.69 -0.81 0.77
N LYS A 85 -7.82 -0.87 0.04
CA LYS A 85 -8.15 0.11 -1.02
C LYS A 85 -8.25 1.54 -0.47
N VAL A 86 -8.92 1.72 0.67
CA VAL A 86 -9.05 3.03 1.31
C VAL A 86 -7.69 3.55 1.75
N MET A 87 -6.89 2.72 2.40
CA MET A 87 -5.53 3.06 2.82
C MET A 87 -4.67 3.47 1.62
N GLN A 88 -4.73 2.74 0.50
CA GLN A 88 -3.99 3.10 -0.70
C GLN A 88 -4.41 4.46 -1.24
N LYS A 89 -5.71 4.75 -1.34
CA LYS A 89 -6.20 6.07 -1.79
C LYS A 89 -5.76 7.21 -0.88
N LEU A 90 -5.80 6.99 0.44
CA LEU A 90 -5.34 8.00 1.40
C LEU A 90 -3.85 8.24 1.25
N TYR A 91 -3.06 7.17 1.12
CA TYR A 91 -1.62 7.30 0.93
C TYR A 91 -1.28 8.01 -0.39
N GLU A 92 -1.95 7.69 -1.49
CA GLU A 92 -1.78 8.40 -2.78
C GLU A 92 -2.05 9.91 -2.64
N LYS A 93 -3.09 10.31 -1.88
CA LYS A 93 -3.34 11.72 -1.56
C LYS A 93 -2.24 12.34 -0.72
N MET A 94 -1.68 11.61 0.24
CA MET A 94 -0.53 12.07 1.01
C MET A 94 0.68 12.27 0.12
N GLN A 95 0.97 11.32 -0.78
CA GLN A 95 2.08 11.43 -1.73
C GLN A 95 1.92 12.65 -2.63
N ALA A 96 0.73 12.87 -3.19
CA ALA A 96 0.45 14.01 -4.06
C ALA A 96 0.65 15.33 -3.32
N LYS A 97 0.08 15.47 -2.12
CA LYS A 97 0.31 16.62 -1.24
C LYS A 97 1.80 16.82 -0.96
N ALA A 98 2.52 15.74 -0.67
CA ALA A 98 3.95 15.77 -0.36
C ALA A 98 4.84 16.11 -1.55
N ILE A 99 4.34 16.11 -2.79
CA ILE A 99 5.13 16.52 -3.97
C ILE A 99 4.48 17.70 -4.72
N GLY A 100 3.48 18.35 -4.11
CA GLY A 100 2.82 19.53 -4.66
C GLY A 100 1.92 19.26 -5.87
N ILE A 101 1.37 18.05 -5.99
CA ILE A 101 0.42 17.68 -7.06
C ILE A 101 -1.00 17.61 -6.47
N ASP A 102 -2.00 18.03 -7.24
CA ASP A 102 -3.42 17.84 -6.91
C ASP A 102 -3.98 16.62 -7.65
N LEU A 103 -4.81 15.81 -6.99
CA LEU A 103 -5.31 14.49 -7.44
C LEU A 103 -6.84 14.45 -7.58
#